data_AF-A0A7K2KLK8-F1
#
_entry.id   AF-A0A7K2KLK8-F1
#
_cell.length_a   1.000
_cell.length_b   1.000
_cell.length_c   1.000
_cell.angle_alpha   90.00
_cell.angle_beta   90.00
_cell.angle_gamma   90.00
#
_symmetry.space_group_name_H-M   'P 1'
#
loop_
_entity.id
_entity.type
_entity.pdbx_description
1 polymer ?
#
loop_
_entity_poly.entity_id
_entity_poly.type
_entity_poly.pdbx_seq_one_letter_code
_entity_poly.pdbx_strand_id
1 'polypeptide(L)'
;MTPPPPPESPCQMMARLAQEQATSIGGTEERVGELRTRITGLEAQPDPAGAQIGALRQALETLEKKVEDDRAALAALEDVIRENC
;
A
#
# COMPACT_ATOMS: atom_id res chain seq x y z
N MET A 1 -37.57 -0.88 16.44
CA MET A 1 -36.51 0.10 16.14
C MET A 1 -35.23 -0.41 16.77
N THR A 2 -34.23 -0.75 15.98
CA THR A 2 -32.91 -1.12 16.50
C THR A 2 -32.22 0.16 17.00
N PRO A 3 -31.63 0.14 18.21
CA PRO A 3 -30.87 1.29 18.70
C PRO A 3 -29.65 1.53 17.80
N PRO A 4 -29.22 2.79 17.62
CA PRO A 4 -27.99 3.09 16.90
C PRO A 4 -26.80 2.43 17.61
N PRO A 5 -25.79 1.94 16.85
CA PRO A 5 -24.58 1.40 17.46
C PRO A 5 -23.94 2.45 18.36
N PRO A 6 -23.29 2.04 19.47
CA PRO A 6 -22.59 2.96 20.34
C PRO A 6 -21.50 3.72 19.56
N PRO A 7 -21.18 4.97 19.95
CA PRO A 7 -20.11 5.73 19.31
C PRO A 7 -18.78 4.98 19.43
N GLU A 8 -18.02 4.91 18.33
CA GLU A 8 -16.69 4.29 18.31
C GLU A 8 -15.78 4.98 19.34
N SER A 9 -15.03 4.18 20.11
CA SER A 9 -13.98 4.72 20.97
C SER A 9 -12.81 5.25 20.11
N PRO A 10 -12.00 6.19 20.63
CA PRO A 10 -10.81 6.66 19.93
C PRO A 10 -9.87 5.51 19.50
N CYS A 11 -9.73 4.48 20.34
CA CYS A 11 -8.95 3.28 20.03
C CYS A 11 -9.54 2.44 18.90
N GLN A 12 -10.88 2.28 18.85
CA GLN A 12 -11.56 1.59 17.75
C GLN A 12 -11.37 2.33 16.43
N MET A 13 -11.49 3.66 16.45
CA MET A 13 -11.26 4.50 15.29
C MET A 13 -9.82 4.36 14.77
N MET A 14 -8.80 4.44 15.65
CA MET A 14 -7.40 4.28 15.24
C MET A 14 -7.12 2.88 14.69
N ALA A 15 -7.66 1.83 15.32
CA ALA A 15 -7.52 0.46 14.84
C ALA A 15 -8.14 0.27 13.45
N ARG A 16 -9.29 0.90 13.19
CA ARG A 16 -9.90 0.91 11.87
C ARG A 16 -9.02 1.61 10.83
N LEU A 17 -8.49 2.79 11.17
CA LEU A 17 -7.58 3.53 10.28
C LEU A 17 -6.32 2.71 9.95
N ALA A 18 -5.73 2.04 10.94
CA ALA A 18 -4.60 1.14 10.74
C ALA A 18 -4.96 -0.01 9.78
N GLN A 19 -6.15 -0.61 9.92
CA GLN A 19 -6.62 -1.66 9.03
C GLN A 19 -6.88 -1.16 7.59
N GLU A 20 -7.47 0.03 7.44
CA GLU A 20 -7.68 0.66 6.13
C GLU A 20 -6.34 0.97 5.45
N GLN A 21 -5.37 1.46 6.21
CA GLN A 21 -4.01 1.71 5.72
C GLN A 21 -3.30 0.41 5.32
N ALA A 22 -3.39 -0.65 6.12
CA ALA A 22 -2.83 -1.96 5.78
C ALA A 22 -3.44 -2.52 4.48
N THR A 23 -4.74 -2.35 4.29
CA THR A 23 -5.44 -2.76 3.05
C THR A 23 -4.94 -1.94 1.85
N SER A 24 -4.78 -0.63 2.00
CA SER A 24 -4.24 0.25 0.96
C SER A 24 -2.79 -0.10 0.58
N ILE A 25 -1.95 -0.43 1.56
CA ILE A 25 -0.59 -0.91 1.34
C ILE A 25 -0.63 -2.20 0.51
N GLY A 26 -1.43 -3.18 0.91
CA GLY A 26 -1.56 -4.45 0.18
C GLY A 26 -1.98 -4.25 -1.28
N GLY A 27 -2.95 -3.36 -1.55
CA GLY A 27 -3.35 -3.01 -2.91
C GLY A 27 -2.25 -2.30 -3.72
N THR A 28 -1.37 -1.54 -3.07
CA THR A 28 -0.22 -0.92 -3.73
C THR A 28 0.86 -1.95 -4.03
N GLU A 29 1.10 -2.91 -3.13
CA GLU A 29 2.04 -4.02 -3.32
C GLU A 29 1.62 -4.96 -4.46
N GLU A 30 0.33 -5.21 -4.62
CA GLU A 30 -0.21 -5.96 -5.76
C GLU A 30 0.15 -5.27 -7.08
N ARG A 31 -0.06 -3.96 -7.18
CA ARG A 31 0.29 -3.16 -8.37
C ARG A 31 1.79 -3.17 -8.66
N VAL A 32 2.64 -3.13 -7.62
CA VAL A 32 4.10 -3.30 -7.74
C VAL A 32 4.42 -4.66 -8.36
N GLY A 33 3.76 -5.73 -7.92
CA GLY A 33 3.91 -7.08 -8.48
C GLY A 33 3.48 -7.18 -9.94
N GLU A 34 2.34 -6.57 -10.31
CA GLU A 34 1.85 -6.53 -11.69
C GLU A 34 2.82 -5.77 -12.60
N LEU A 35 3.34 -4.62 -12.15
CA LEU A 35 4.31 -3.83 -12.91
C LEU A 35 5.62 -4.59 -13.12
N ARG A 36 6.15 -5.27 -12.09
CA ARG A 36 7.34 -6.12 -12.22
C ARG A 36 7.14 -7.24 -13.25
N THR A 37 5.96 -7.88 -13.21
CA THR A 37 5.59 -8.92 -14.18
C THR A 37 5.53 -8.36 -15.60
N ARG A 38 4.92 -7.18 -15.78
CA ARG A 38 4.82 -6.51 -17.08
C ARG A 38 6.18 -6.10 -17.63
N ILE A 39 7.05 -5.53 -16.80
CA ILE A 39 8.44 -5.18 -17.19
C ILE A 39 9.17 -6.43 -17.67
N THR A 40 9.14 -7.51 -16.88
CA THR A 40 9.77 -8.79 -17.23
C THR A 40 9.23 -9.33 -18.57
N GLY A 41 7.92 -9.26 -18.79
CA GLY A 41 7.29 -9.69 -20.05
C GLY A 41 7.65 -8.81 -21.25
N LEU A 42 7.89 -7.51 -21.06
CA LEU A 42 8.36 -6.61 -22.12
C LEU A 42 9.84 -6.84 -22.45
N GLU A 43 10.67 -7.08 -21.42
CA GLU A 43 12.11 -7.33 -21.58
C GLU A 43 12.40 -8.67 -22.28
N ALA A 44 11.48 -9.64 -22.17
CA ALA A 44 11.60 -10.91 -22.87
C ALA A 44 11.24 -10.85 -24.37
N GLN A 45 10.75 -9.71 -24.87
CA GLN A 45 10.40 -9.56 -26.29
C GLN A 45 11.65 -9.34 -27.15
N PRO A 46 11.64 -9.79 -28.42
CA PRO A 46 12.78 -9.64 -29.32
C PRO A 46 13.10 -8.19 -29.70
N ASP A 47 12.14 -7.27 -29.59
CA ASP A 47 12.32 -5.82 -29.75
C ASP A 47 11.68 -5.08 -28.56
N PRO A 48 12.37 -5.01 -27.41
CA PRO A 48 11.79 -4.44 -26.21
C PRO A 48 11.66 -2.93 -26.34
N ALA A 49 10.47 -2.39 -26.06
CA ALA A 49 10.21 -0.96 -26.05
C ALA A 49 10.93 -0.27 -24.87
N GLY A 50 12.23 0.04 -25.03
CA GLY A 50 13.11 0.54 -23.97
C GLY A 50 12.58 1.79 -23.24
N ALA A 51 11.97 2.74 -23.96
CA ALA A 51 11.36 3.92 -23.35
C ALA A 51 10.13 3.58 -22.48
N GLN A 52 9.33 2.59 -22.88
CA GLN A 52 8.19 2.11 -22.10
C GLN A 52 8.65 1.38 -20.84
N ILE A 53 9.67 0.51 -20.97
CA ILE A 53 10.29 -0.18 -19.84
C ILE A 53 10.88 0.82 -18.84
N GLY A 54 11.57 1.84 -19.33
CA GLY A 54 12.12 2.92 -18.50
C GLY A 54 11.03 3.64 -17.68
N ALA A 55 9.93 4.04 -18.33
CA ALA A 55 8.81 4.69 -17.63
C ALA A 55 8.16 3.77 -16.58
N LEU A 56 8.00 2.48 -16.89
CA LEU A 56 7.47 1.50 -15.95
C LEU A 56 8.40 1.28 -14.74
N ARG A 57 9.72 1.27 -14.97
CA ARG A 57 10.73 1.15 -13.89
C ARG A 57 10.70 2.37 -12.96
N GLN A 58 10.54 3.58 -13.49
CA GLN A 58 10.40 4.80 -12.67
C GLN A 58 9.09 4.79 -11.85
N ALA A 59 7.99 4.34 -12.45
CA ALA A 59 6.72 4.19 -11.75
C ALA A 59 6.82 3.13 -10.64
N LEU A 60 7.52 2.03 -10.91
CA LEU A 60 7.78 0.97 -9.93
C LEU A 60 8.56 1.52 -8.72
N GLU A 61 9.68 2.22 -8.95
CA GLU A 61 10.49 2.82 -7.89
C GLU A 61 9.68 3.80 -7.03
N THR A 62 8.82 4.61 -7.67
CA THR A 62 7.93 5.54 -6.95
C THR A 62 6.93 4.81 -6.06
N LEU A 63 6.34 3.71 -6.55
CA LEU A 63 5.38 2.93 -5.77
C LEU A 63 6.05 2.14 -4.64
N GLU A 64 7.24 1.60 -4.86
CA GLU A 64 8.03 0.91 -3.84
C GLU A 64 8.35 1.86 -2.68
N LYS A 65 8.85 3.05 -2.99
CA LYS A 65 9.11 4.08 -1.98
C LYS A 65 7.85 4.46 -1.20
N LYS A 66 6.73 4.62 -1.91
CA LYS A 66 5.44 4.90 -1.26
C LYS A 66 5.03 3.78 -0.30
N VAL A 67 5.20 2.51 -0.68
CA VAL A 67 4.93 1.35 0.19
C VAL A 67 5.80 1.39 1.43
N GLU A 68 7.08 1.74 1.30
CA GLU A 68 7.99 1.89 2.45
C GLU A 68 7.53 3.00 3.40
N ASP A 69 7.20 4.18 2.87
CA ASP A 69 6.69 5.32 3.64
C ASP A 69 5.36 4.98 4.34
N ASP A 70 4.43 4.35 3.62
CA ASP A 70 3.11 3.95 4.15
C ASP A 70 3.26 2.88 5.25
N ARG A 71 4.21 1.94 5.10
CA ARG A 71 4.52 0.92 6.12
C ARG A 71 5.13 1.55 7.38
N ALA A 72 6.03 2.51 7.23
CA ALA A 72 6.61 3.23 8.36
C ALA A 72 5.54 4.01 9.12
N ALA A 73 4.63 4.69 8.41
CA ALA A 73 3.51 5.40 9.00
C ALA A 73 2.53 4.45 9.73
N LEU A 74 2.22 3.29 9.14
CA LEU A 74 1.37 2.28 9.77
C LEU A 74 2.00 1.76 11.07
N ALA A 75 3.30 1.42 11.05
CA ALA A 75 4.00 0.95 12.25
C ALA A 75 3.94 1.99 13.39
N ALA A 76 4.14 3.27 13.07
CA ALA A 76 4.03 4.35 14.06
C ALA A 76 2.60 4.46 14.64
N LEU A 77 1.56 4.32 13.81
CA LEU A 77 0.17 4.31 14.26
C LEU A 77 -0.12 3.10 15.17
N GLU A 78 0.36 1.91 14.80
CA GLU A 78 0.20 0.68 15.59
C GLU A 78 0.90 0.78 16.95
N ASP A 79 2.06 1.42 17.02
CA ASP A 79 2.75 1.68 18.29
C ASP A 79 1.94 2.63 19.17
N VAL A 80 1.41 3.73 18.62
CA VAL A 80 0.53 4.65 19.36
C VAL A 80 -0.70 3.91 19.90
N ILE A 81 -1.34 3.05 19.10
CA ILE A 81 -2.48 2.24 19.55
C ILE A 81 -2.05 1.33 20.71
N ARG A 82 -0.93 0.63 20.57
CA ARG A 82 -0.42 -0.30 21.59
C ARG A 82 -0.14 0.41 22.92
N GLU A 83 0.37 1.64 22.89
CA GLU A 83 0.70 2.41 24.09
C GLU A 83 -0.53 3.02 24.77
N ASN A 84 -1.63 3.24 24.05
CA ASN A 84 -2.74 4.08 24.53
C ASN A 84 -4.10 3.36 24.73
N CYS A 85 -4.26 2.07 24.40
CA CYS A 85 -5.58 1.42 24.27
C CYS A 85 -5.91 0.20 25.18
#